data_AF-A0AAV4EUY5-F1
#
_entry.id   AF-A0AAV4EUY5-F1
#
_cell.length_a   1.000
_cell.length_b   1.000
_cell.length_c   1.000
_cell.angle_alpha   90.00
_cell.angle_beta   90.00
_cell.angle_gamma   90.00
#
_symmetry.space_group_name_H-M   'P 1'
#
loop_
_entity.id
_entity.type
_entity.pdbx_description
1 polymer ?
#
loop_
_entity_poly.entity_id
_entity_poly.type
_entity_poly.pdbx_seq_one_letter_code
_entity_poly.pdbx_strand_id
1 'polypeptide(L)'
;MAKNLSTKIANALYWTGKHCPGVRHIVKVDEDTYVHLPQLVSMVRRVEKVTPSFVLGHQHKHHYPKVVRRGRWRVGLEYPLPYYPRYIYGHSYVISGAALPSILHTLRTTPGIKNEDAFVTGIVAKLNNIPRLHSRAFAGTSYQQVLCNVTRGYYVSLTYCCKEHLKTLYRHAVEGRCDESRFDQIPTWKCRFFSHSHSRYHNNHQHQQHQQADTAREPRRRRVTALDVKKLEQLLNVGAAAQRRIGQEIL
;
A
#
# COMPACT_ATOMS: atom_id res chain seq x y z
N MET A 1 -16.36 -10.13 11.67
CA MET A 1 -15.60 -9.92 12.92
C MET A 1 -14.18 -10.40 12.68
N ALA A 2 -13.16 -9.54 12.76
CA ALA A 2 -11.76 -9.98 12.73
C ALA A 2 -11.14 -9.60 14.08
N LYS A 3 -11.09 -10.55 15.02
CA LYS A 3 -10.59 -10.28 16.37
C LYS A 3 -9.06 -10.41 16.46
N ASN A 4 -8.37 -11.08 15.53
CA ASN A 4 -6.92 -11.35 15.59
C ASN A 4 -6.22 -11.31 14.21
N LEU A 5 -6.27 -10.18 13.48
CA LEU A 5 -5.57 -10.08 12.19
C LEU A 5 -4.04 -10.10 12.35
N SER A 6 -3.50 -9.40 13.34
CA SER A 6 -2.05 -9.38 13.61
C SER A 6 -1.51 -10.77 13.92
N THR A 7 -2.23 -11.57 14.70
CA THR A 7 -1.87 -12.97 14.96
C THR A 7 -1.91 -13.81 13.68
N LYS A 8 -2.92 -13.62 12.83
CA LYS A 8 -3.02 -14.31 11.54
C LYS A 8 -1.79 -14.03 10.67
N ILE A 9 -1.41 -12.76 10.55
CA ILE A 9 -0.25 -12.37 9.74
C ILE A 9 1.07 -12.81 10.39
N ALA A 10 1.22 -12.69 11.72
CA ALA A 10 2.40 -13.17 12.41
C ALA A 10 2.61 -14.68 12.19
N ASN A 11 1.54 -15.48 12.28
CA ASN A 11 1.60 -16.92 12.02
C ASN A 11 1.93 -17.22 10.55
N ALA A 12 1.37 -16.48 9.59
CA ALA A 12 1.67 -16.65 8.17
C ALA A 12 3.14 -16.33 7.86
N LEU A 13 3.68 -15.24 8.43
CA LEU A 13 5.09 -14.87 8.28
C LEU A 13 6.00 -15.89 8.95
N TYR A 14 5.65 -16.37 10.15
CA TYR A 14 6.42 -17.41 10.84
C TYR A 14 6.47 -18.71 10.04
N TRP A 15 5.32 -19.15 9.53
CA TRP A 15 5.24 -20.32 8.66
C TRP A 15 6.11 -20.14 7.41
N THR A 16 6.04 -18.96 6.77
CA THR A 16 6.86 -18.64 5.59
C THR A 16 8.35 -18.69 5.91
N GLY A 17 8.78 -18.09 7.03
CA GLY A 17 10.19 -18.14 7.44
C GLY A 17 10.69 -19.53 7.78
N LYS A 18 9.80 -20.41 8.28
CA LYS A 18 10.12 -21.80 8.61
C LYS A 18 10.15 -22.73 7.39
N HIS A 19 9.23 -22.52 6.43
CA HIS A 19 8.96 -23.50 5.37
C HIS A 19 9.37 -23.01 3.96
N CYS A 20 9.79 -21.76 3.80
CA CYS A 20 10.26 -21.22 2.53
C CYS A 20 11.69 -20.65 2.67
N PRO A 21 12.71 -21.50 2.86
CA PRO A 21 14.08 -21.04 2.93
C PRO A 21 14.45 -20.28 1.64
N GLY A 22 15.06 -19.10 1.79
CA GLY A 22 15.43 -18.26 0.65
C GLY A 22 14.27 -17.53 -0.04
N VAL A 23 13.09 -17.43 0.61
CA VAL A 23 11.99 -16.60 0.10
C VAL A 23 12.49 -15.17 -0.20
N ARG A 24 12.36 -14.72 -1.45
CA ARG A 24 12.85 -13.39 -1.84
C ARG A 24 11.87 -12.29 -1.47
N HIS A 25 10.58 -12.55 -1.58
CA HIS A 25 9.51 -11.57 -1.36
C HIS A 25 8.26 -12.27 -0.86
N ILE A 26 7.54 -11.62 0.05
CA ILE A 26 6.27 -12.09 0.59
C ILE A 26 5.24 -11.03 0.26
N VAL A 27 4.12 -11.44 -0.33
CA VAL A 27 3.04 -10.54 -0.71
C VAL A 27 1.83 -10.86 0.15
N LYS A 28 1.34 -9.88 0.89
CA LYS A 28 0.05 -9.95 1.57
C LYS A 28 -0.99 -9.24 0.70
N VAL A 29 -2.16 -9.85 0.56
CA VAL A 29 -3.30 -9.32 -0.22
C VAL A 29 -4.60 -9.65 0.51
N ASP A 30 -5.52 -8.70 0.59
CA ASP A 30 -6.88 -8.95 1.09
C ASP A 30 -7.75 -9.70 0.07
N GLU A 31 -8.78 -10.40 0.55
CA GLU A 31 -9.65 -11.23 -0.31
C GLU A 31 -10.49 -10.41 -1.30
N ASP A 32 -10.64 -9.11 -1.07
CA ASP A 32 -11.34 -8.14 -1.91
C ASP A 32 -10.38 -7.32 -2.80
N THR A 33 -9.13 -7.79 -2.96
CA THR A 33 -8.08 -7.08 -3.68
C THR A 33 -7.56 -7.86 -4.89
N TYR A 34 -7.66 -7.26 -6.08
CA TYR A 34 -7.02 -7.72 -7.31
C TYR A 34 -5.55 -7.27 -7.35
N VAL A 35 -4.68 -8.10 -7.92
CA VAL A 35 -3.25 -7.79 -8.10
C VAL A 35 -2.81 -8.10 -9.54
N HIS A 36 -2.24 -7.10 -10.21
CA HIS A 36 -1.59 -7.26 -11.50
C HIS A 36 -0.14 -7.77 -11.32
N LEU A 37 0.01 -9.10 -11.33
CA LEU A 37 1.27 -9.77 -11.02
C LEU A 37 2.48 -9.32 -11.87
N PRO A 38 2.40 -9.15 -13.19
CA PRO A 38 3.55 -8.70 -13.98
C PRO A 38 4.07 -7.33 -13.54
N GLN A 39 3.16 -6.42 -13.19
CA GLN A 39 3.51 -5.07 -12.75
C GLN A 39 4.09 -5.10 -11.32
N LEU A 40 3.52 -5.94 -10.44
CA LEU A 40 4.07 -6.17 -9.10
C LEU A 40 5.52 -6.67 -9.17
N VAL A 41 5.78 -7.73 -9.94
CA VAL A 41 7.12 -8.31 -10.09
C VAL A 41 8.10 -7.30 -10.67
N SER A 42 7.68 -6.57 -11.71
CA SER A 42 8.48 -5.50 -12.33
C SER A 42 8.86 -4.41 -11.32
N MET A 43 7.91 -3.99 -10.48
CA MET A 43 8.16 -2.99 -9.44
C MET A 43 9.08 -3.48 -8.33
N VAL A 44 8.83 -4.68 -7.81
CA VAL A 44 9.63 -5.29 -6.75
C VAL A 44 11.09 -5.46 -7.18
N ARG A 45 11.34 -5.92 -8.41
CA ARG A 45 12.70 -6.04 -8.97
C ARG A 45 13.44 -4.71 -9.08
N ARG A 46 12.74 -3.59 -9.29
CA ARG A 46 13.37 -2.26 -9.29
C ARG A 46 13.74 -1.82 -7.87
N VAL A 47 12.87 -2.08 -6.91
CA VAL A 47 13.10 -1.75 -5.49
C VAL A 47 14.24 -2.57 -4.90
N GLU A 48 14.29 -3.87 -5.19
CA GLU A 48 15.33 -4.80 -4.74
C GLU A 48 16.74 -4.36 -5.14
N LYS A 49 16.89 -3.63 -6.26
CA LYS A 49 18.17 -3.04 -6.69
C LYS A 49 18.64 -1.86 -5.84
N VAL A 50 17.72 -1.21 -5.12
CA VAL A 50 17.99 -0.01 -4.31
C VAL A 50 18.21 -0.40 -2.85
N THR A 51 17.38 -1.32 -2.32
CA THR A 51 17.52 -1.81 -0.95
C THR A 51 17.11 -3.28 -0.88
N PRO A 52 17.89 -4.14 -0.18
CA PRO A 52 17.53 -5.54 0.02
C PRO A 52 16.41 -5.72 1.06
N SER A 53 16.28 -4.78 2.01
CA SER A 53 15.32 -4.82 3.10
C SER A 53 14.30 -3.69 2.96
N PHE A 54 13.01 -4.04 2.84
CA PHE A 54 11.92 -3.09 2.68
C PHE A 54 10.54 -3.69 2.98
N VAL A 55 9.60 -2.79 3.25
CA VAL A 55 8.16 -3.00 3.06
C VAL A 55 7.67 -2.05 1.97
N LEU A 56 6.97 -2.55 0.96
CA LEU A 56 6.49 -1.78 -0.19
C LEU A 56 4.97 -1.82 -0.28
N GLY A 57 4.34 -0.67 -0.51
CA GLY A 57 2.91 -0.61 -0.87
C GLY A 57 2.36 0.81 -0.87
N HIS A 58 1.06 0.96 -0.62
CA HIS A 58 0.44 2.28 -0.50
C HIS A 58 0.59 2.84 0.91
N GLN A 59 1.55 3.75 1.11
CA GLN A 59 1.78 4.37 2.41
C GLN A 59 0.59 5.25 2.85
N HIS A 60 0.27 5.18 4.14
CA HIS A 60 -0.80 5.96 4.75
C HIS A 60 -0.65 7.47 4.42
N LYS A 61 -1.74 8.18 4.16
CA LYS A 61 -1.67 9.59 3.74
C LYS A 61 -1.08 10.52 4.80
N HIS A 62 -1.42 10.29 6.07
CA HIS A 62 -0.90 11.07 7.20
C HIS A 62 0.45 10.55 7.70
N HIS A 63 1.35 11.46 8.06
CA HIS A 63 2.64 11.14 8.68
C HIS A 63 2.51 10.54 10.09
N TYR A 64 1.46 10.93 10.82
CA TYR A 64 1.13 10.41 12.15
C TYR A 64 -0.32 9.95 12.16
N PRO A 65 -0.62 8.74 11.69
CA PRO A 65 -1.98 8.21 11.71
C PRO A 65 -2.49 8.08 13.15
N LYS A 66 -3.64 8.68 13.44
CA LYS A 66 -4.25 8.63 14.78
C LYS A 66 -4.68 7.20 15.13
N VAL A 67 -4.39 6.78 16.35
CA VAL A 67 -4.87 5.51 16.88
C VAL A 67 -6.39 5.57 17.06
N VAL A 68 -7.09 4.65 16.42
CA VAL A 68 -8.54 4.53 16.54
C VAL A 68 -8.87 3.96 17.91
N ARG A 69 -9.58 4.73 18.74
CA ARG A 69 -9.95 4.34 20.11
C ARG A 69 -11.38 3.81 20.26
N ARG A 70 -12.18 3.81 19.19
CA ARG A 70 -13.58 3.38 19.20
C ARG A 70 -13.95 2.60 17.92
N GLY A 71 -15.05 1.85 17.96
CA GLY A 71 -15.57 1.13 16.80
C GLY A 71 -14.79 -0.15 16.45
N ARG A 72 -15.00 -0.63 15.22
CA ARG A 72 -14.49 -1.94 14.74
C ARG A 72 -12.97 -2.06 14.83
N TRP A 73 -12.25 -0.97 14.59
CA TRP A 73 -10.78 -0.93 14.51
C TRP A 73 -10.13 -0.38 15.79
N ARG A 74 -10.86 -0.39 16.91
CA ARG A 74 -10.32 0.08 18.19
C ARG A 74 -9.04 -0.67 18.58
N VAL A 75 -8.03 0.10 18.99
CA VAL A 75 -6.84 -0.35 19.70
C VAL A 75 -6.84 0.30 21.09
N GLY A 76 -6.73 -0.54 22.13
CA GLY A 76 -6.76 -0.15 23.53
C GLY A 76 -5.38 0.19 24.08
N LEU A 77 -5.17 -0.08 25.37
CA LEU A 77 -3.94 0.22 26.08
C LEU A 77 -2.78 -0.69 25.67
N GLU A 78 -3.02 -1.75 24.89
CA GLU A 78 -1.95 -2.52 24.25
C GLU A 78 -1.05 -1.66 23.35
N TYR A 79 -1.53 -0.48 22.94
CA TYR A 79 -0.71 0.58 22.36
C TYR A 79 -1.14 1.96 22.93
N PRO A 80 -0.43 2.48 23.95
CA PRO A 80 -0.88 3.67 24.67
C PRO A 80 -0.66 4.97 23.90
N LEU A 81 0.26 4.99 22.92
CA LEU A 81 0.57 6.20 22.16
C LEU A 81 -0.61 6.68 21.30
N PRO A 82 -0.78 7.99 21.10
CA PRO A 82 -1.90 8.56 20.36
C PRO A 82 -1.79 8.38 18.84
N TYR A 83 -0.58 8.12 18.32
CA TYR A 83 -0.29 8.00 16.90
C TYR A 83 0.54 6.76 16.58
N TYR A 84 0.28 6.16 15.43
CA TYR A 84 1.12 5.13 14.85
C TYR A 84 2.31 5.75 14.11
N PRO A 85 3.43 5.01 13.96
CA PRO A 85 4.32 5.25 12.84
C PRO A 85 3.55 5.18 11.52
N ARG A 86 3.95 6.00 10.54
CA ARG A 86 3.37 5.93 9.19
C ARG A 86 3.57 4.53 8.60
N TYR A 87 2.47 3.84 8.33
CA TYR A 87 2.43 2.45 7.88
C TYR A 87 1.95 2.33 6.41
N ILE A 88 1.96 1.12 5.85
CA ILE A 88 1.44 0.79 4.52
C ILE A 88 0.01 0.24 4.67
N TYR A 89 -0.96 0.74 3.90
CA TYR A 89 -2.34 0.27 3.96
C TYR A 89 -2.45 -1.24 3.71
N GLY A 90 -3.33 -1.89 4.48
CA GLY A 90 -3.48 -3.34 4.50
C GLY A 90 -3.93 -4.01 3.21
N HIS A 91 -4.56 -3.31 2.25
CA HIS A 91 -5.12 -3.92 1.03
C HIS A 91 -4.14 -4.86 0.32
N SER A 92 -2.92 -4.37 0.11
CA SER A 92 -1.80 -5.20 -0.31
C SER A 92 -0.46 -4.53 0.00
N TYR A 93 0.52 -5.34 0.37
CA TYR A 93 1.90 -4.92 0.59
C TYR A 93 2.88 -6.06 0.35
N VAL A 94 4.15 -5.70 0.14
CA VAL A 94 5.27 -6.62 -0.04
C VAL A 94 6.24 -6.46 1.11
N ILE A 95 6.71 -7.57 1.68
CA ILE A 95 7.84 -7.64 2.60
C ILE A 95 8.99 -8.34 1.87
N SER A 96 10.16 -7.72 1.82
CA SER A 96 11.37 -8.37 1.29
C SER A 96 11.79 -9.53 2.17
N GLY A 97 12.34 -10.59 1.57
CA GLY A 97 12.90 -11.73 2.29
C GLY A 97 13.97 -11.33 3.32
N ALA A 98 14.82 -10.37 3.00
CA ALA A 98 15.87 -9.88 3.90
C ALA A 98 15.31 -9.20 5.18
N ALA A 99 14.09 -8.67 5.13
CA ALA A 99 13.41 -8.06 6.28
C ALA A 99 12.73 -9.09 7.19
N LEU A 100 12.49 -10.31 6.69
CA LEU A 100 11.69 -11.31 7.40
C LEU A 100 12.31 -11.74 8.74
N PRO A 101 13.61 -12.05 8.86
CA PRO A 101 14.18 -12.51 10.12
C PRO A 101 14.03 -11.48 11.25
N SER A 102 14.31 -10.20 10.98
CA SER A 102 14.17 -9.12 11.95
C SER A 102 12.70 -8.87 12.33
N ILE A 103 11.79 -8.94 11.34
CA ILE A 103 10.35 -8.87 11.60
C ILE A 103 9.90 -10.02 12.52
N LEU A 104 10.30 -11.26 12.24
CA LEU A 104 9.92 -12.42 13.06
C LEU A 104 10.47 -12.34 14.48
N HIS A 105 11.69 -11.84 14.66
CA HIS A 105 12.26 -11.60 15.97
C HIS A 105 11.42 -10.62 16.78
N THR A 106 11.08 -9.45 16.21
CA THR A 106 10.27 -8.44 16.89
C THR A 106 8.82 -8.87 17.12
N LEU A 107 8.21 -9.62 16.18
CA LEU A 107 6.85 -10.14 16.35
C LEU A 107 6.72 -11.10 17.54
N ARG A 108 7.80 -11.79 17.92
CA ARG A 108 7.83 -12.68 19.09
C ARG A 108 7.89 -11.93 20.42
N THR A 109 8.47 -10.74 20.43
CA THR A 109 8.74 -9.99 21.66
C THR A 109 7.84 -8.76 21.84
N THR A 110 7.07 -8.39 20.81
CA THR A 110 6.20 -7.20 20.84
C THR A 110 4.73 -7.60 20.96
N PRO A 111 3.99 -7.08 21.95
CA PRO A 111 2.55 -7.28 22.05
C PRO A 111 1.81 -6.83 20.77
N GLY A 112 1.00 -7.72 20.21
CA GLY A 112 0.22 -7.42 19.01
C GLY A 112 -0.94 -6.47 19.28
N ILE A 113 -1.24 -5.60 18.31
CA ILE A 113 -2.43 -4.74 18.33
C ILE A 113 -3.46 -5.21 17.31
N LYS A 114 -4.72 -4.79 17.44
CA LYS A 114 -5.78 -5.21 16.50
C LYS A 114 -5.54 -4.74 15.06
N ASN A 115 -4.98 -3.55 14.88
CA ASN A 115 -4.72 -2.99 13.56
C ASN A 115 -3.44 -3.57 12.96
N GLU A 116 -3.58 -4.60 12.13
CA GLU A 116 -2.47 -5.40 11.63
C GLU A 116 -1.49 -4.61 10.76
N ASP A 117 -2.00 -3.78 9.85
CA ASP A 117 -1.14 -3.04 8.92
C ASP A 117 -0.28 -2.00 9.67
N ALA A 118 -0.85 -1.29 10.65
CA ALA A 118 -0.14 -0.43 11.57
C ALA A 118 0.84 -1.20 12.46
N PHE A 119 0.52 -2.43 12.86
CA PHE A 119 1.40 -3.26 13.67
C PHE A 119 2.63 -3.71 12.88
N VAL A 120 2.43 -4.48 11.80
CA VAL A 120 3.50 -5.13 11.04
C VAL A 120 4.28 -4.11 10.22
N THR A 121 3.59 -3.31 9.41
CA THR A 121 4.25 -2.40 8.47
C THR A 121 4.57 -1.04 9.09
N GLY A 122 4.01 -0.71 10.26
CA GLY A 122 4.28 0.53 10.99
C GLY A 122 5.23 0.31 12.16
N ILE A 123 4.74 -0.27 13.24
CA ILE A 123 5.45 -0.44 14.52
C ILE A 123 6.66 -1.37 14.34
N VAL A 124 6.44 -2.60 13.91
CA VAL A 124 7.49 -3.62 13.78
C VAL A 124 8.54 -3.19 12.74
N ALA A 125 8.10 -2.68 11.58
CA ALA A 125 9.02 -2.14 10.59
C ALA A 125 9.85 -0.96 11.11
N LYS A 126 9.26 -0.07 11.93
CA LYS A 126 9.99 1.06 12.54
C LYS A 126 11.02 0.59 13.56
N LEU A 127 10.66 -0.35 14.44
CA LEU A 127 11.58 -0.91 15.44
C LEU A 127 12.82 -1.56 14.83
N ASN A 128 12.70 -2.10 13.61
CA ASN A 128 13.79 -2.74 12.87
C ASN A 128 14.47 -1.83 11.84
N ASN A 129 14.15 -0.53 11.81
CA ASN A 129 14.65 0.41 10.80
C ASN A 129 14.40 -0.02 9.34
N ILE A 130 13.33 -0.79 9.09
CA ILE A 130 12.98 -1.25 7.74
C ILE A 130 12.30 -0.09 6.98
N PRO A 131 12.81 0.30 5.79
CA PRO A 131 12.19 1.31 4.95
C PRO A 131 10.76 0.92 4.54
N ARG A 132 9.83 1.87 4.65
CA ARG A 132 8.43 1.73 4.22
C ARG A 132 8.25 2.55 2.95
N LEU A 133 8.32 1.88 1.81
CA LEU A 133 8.36 2.48 0.49
C LEU A 133 6.95 2.69 -0.06
N HIS A 134 6.68 3.92 -0.50
CA HIS A 134 5.40 4.30 -1.08
C HIS A 134 5.37 4.10 -2.59
N SER A 135 4.29 3.49 -3.08
CA SER A 135 3.91 3.54 -4.49
C SER A 135 2.41 3.77 -4.65
N ARG A 136 2.05 4.76 -5.47
CA ARG A 136 0.64 5.04 -5.84
C ARG A 136 0.03 3.98 -6.76
N ALA A 137 0.85 3.04 -7.25
CA ALA A 137 0.36 1.91 -8.03
C ALA A 137 -0.39 0.89 -7.15
N PHE A 138 -0.10 0.86 -5.84
CA PHE A 138 -0.85 0.03 -4.89
C PHE A 138 -2.16 0.72 -4.52
N ALA A 139 -3.14 -0.08 -4.12
CA ALA A 139 -4.47 0.40 -3.76
C ALA A 139 -4.41 1.20 -2.47
N GLY A 140 -5.07 2.36 -2.46
CA GLY A 140 -5.23 3.22 -1.29
C GLY A 140 -6.70 3.59 -1.08
N THR A 141 -6.96 4.47 -0.12
CA THR A 141 -8.32 4.80 0.35
C THR A 141 -8.97 6.00 -0.34
N SER A 142 -8.31 6.64 -1.31
CA SER A 142 -8.71 7.97 -1.82
C SER A 142 -8.70 8.10 -3.35
N TYR A 143 -8.67 7.00 -4.10
CA TYR A 143 -8.62 7.05 -5.57
C TYR A 143 -9.87 6.46 -6.19
N GLN A 144 -10.41 7.15 -7.19
CA GLN A 144 -11.37 6.59 -8.11
C GLN A 144 -10.67 5.51 -8.90
N GLN A 145 -11.09 4.28 -8.66
CA GLN A 145 -10.45 3.12 -9.21
C GLN A 145 -11.02 2.82 -10.59
N VAL A 146 -10.19 2.94 -11.63
CA VAL A 146 -10.57 2.60 -13.00
C VAL A 146 -10.27 1.12 -13.25
N LEU A 147 -11.32 0.30 -13.32
CA LEU A 147 -11.24 -1.16 -13.38
C LEU A 147 -10.32 -1.66 -14.51
N CYS A 148 -10.40 -1.08 -15.70
CA CYS A 148 -9.55 -1.53 -16.81
C CYS A 148 -8.07 -1.11 -16.68
N ASN A 149 -7.76 -0.05 -15.94
CA ASN A 149 -6.37 0.41 -15.84
C ASN A 149 -5.48 -0.58 -15.07
N VAL A 150 -6.02 -1.28 -14.06
CA VAL A 150 -5.24 -2.29 -13.34
C VAL A 150 -4.96 -3.51 -14.22
N THR A 151 -5.90 -3.91 -15.09
CA THR A 151 -5.69 -5.03 -16.04
C THR A 151 -4.64 -4.71 -17.12
N ARG A 152 -4.42 -3.43 -17.42
CA ARG A 152 -3.40 -2.93 -18.36
C ARG A 152 -2.04 -2.67 -17.71
N GLY A 153 -1.89 -2.96 -16.41
CA GLY A 153 -0.64 -2.78 -15.66
C GLY A 153 -0.31 -1.34 -15.25
N TYR A 154 -1.24 -0.38 -15.37
CA TYR A 154 -1.03 0.98 -14.83
C TYR A 154 -0.94 1.00 -13.31
N TYR A 155 -1.62 0.07 -12.65
CA TYR A 155 -1.63 -0.12 -11.21
C TYR A 155 -1.17 -1.53 -10.85
N VAL A 156 -0.65 -1.69 -9.64
CA VAL A 156 -0.26 -2.98 -9.05
C VAL A 156 -1.48 -3.68 -8.46
N SER A 157 -2.36 -2.94 -7.77
CA SER A 157 -3.48 -3.56 -7.08
C SER A 157 -4.70 -2.66 -7.06
N LEU A 158 -5.85 -3.29 -6.89
CA LEU A 158 -7.16 -2.67 -6.82
C LEU A 158 -7.97 -3.34 -5.70
N THR A 159 -8.51 -2.59 -4.74
CA THR A 159 -9.23 -3.14 -3.57
C THR A 159 -10.74 -2.92 -3.66
N TYR A 160 -11.51 -3.37 -2.67
CA TYR A 160 -12.96 -3.19 -2.58
C TYR A 160 -13.73 -3.87 -3.72
N CYS A 161 -13.13 -4.89 -4.32
CA CYS A 161 -13.75 -5.70 -5.35
C CYS A 161 -14.55 -6.83 -4.71
N CYS A 162 -15.85 -6.96 -5.03
CA CYS A 162 -16.54 -8.22 -4.75
C CYS A 162 -16.03 -9.36 -5.64
N LYS A 163 -16.43 -10.59 -5.31
CA LYS A 163 -15.98 -11.82 -5.98
C LYS A 163 -16.17 -11.79 -7.49
N GLU A 164 -17.27 -11.24 -7.97
CA GLU A 164 -17.63 -11.10 -9.38
C GLU A 164 -16.68 -10.13 -10.10
N HIS A 165 -16.37 -8.98 -9.48
CA HIS A 165 -15.38 -8.03 -10.02
C HIS A 165 -14.01 -8.69 -10.15
N LEU A 166 -13.55 -9.38 -9.10
CA LEU A 166 -12.26 -10.06 -9.13
C LEU A 166 -12.19 -11.09 -10.26
N LYS A 167 -13.22 -11.93 -10.40
CA LYS A 167 -13.30 -12.93 -11.49
C LYS A 167 -13.24 -12.26 -12.87
N THR A 168 -13.98 -11.18 -13.07
CA THR A 168 -13.98 -10.46 -14.35
C THR A 168 -12.63 -9.81 -14.63
N LEU A 169 -11.99 -9.19 -13.63
CA LEU A 169 -10.66 -8.60 -13.76
C LEU A 169 -9.59 -9.65 -14.11
N TYR A 170 -9.59 -10.81 -13.44
CA TYR A 170 -8.66 -11.89 -13.77
C TYR A 170 -8.90 -12.44 -15.18
N ARG A 171 -10.16 -12.60 -15.59
CA ARG A 171 -10.49 -13.02 -16.96
C ARG A 171 -9.95 -12.02 -17.99
N HIS A 172 -10.23 -10.73 -17.80
CA HIS A 172 -9.76 -9.67 -18.70
C HIS A 172 -8.22 -9.60 -18.78
N ALA A 173 -7.54 -9.80 -17.65
CA ALA A 173 -6.08 -9.84 -17.62
C ALA A 173 -5.51 -11.02 -18.40
N VAL A 174 -6.13 -12.20 -18.30
CA VAL A 174 -5.73 -13.40 -19.08
C VAL A 174 -6.02 -13.22 -20.56
N GLU A 175 -7.16 -12.65 -20.91
CA GLU A 175 -7.58 -12.43 -22.29
C GLU A 175 -6.84 -11.27 -22.98
N GLY A 176 -6.06 -10.47 -22.24
CA GLY A 176 -5.40 -9.27 -22.74
C GLY A 176 -6.39 -8.18 -23.20
N ARG A 177 -7.64 -8.26 -22.77
CA ARG A 177 -8.75 -7.40 -23.22
C ARG A 177 -9.56 -6.98 -22.01
N CYS A 178 -9.91 -5.70 -21.94
CA CYS A 178 -10.80 -5.20 -20.90
C CYS A 178 -12.03 -4.56 -21.51
N ASP A 179 -13.18 -5.14 -21.19
CA ASP A 179 -14.50 -4.68 -21.59
C ASP A 179 -15.22 -4.06 -20.38
N GLU A 180 -15.35 -2.74 -20.37
CA GLU A 180 -15.95 -2.02 -19.24
C GLU A 180 -17.42 -2.39 -19.03
N SER A 181 -18.15 -2.71 -20.11
CA SER A 181 -19.59 -3.00 -20.06
C SER A 181 -19.93 -4.25 -19.24
N ARG A 182 -18.97 -5.16 -19.06
CA ARG A 182 -19.15 -6.37 -18.26
C ARG A 182 -19.17 -6.10 -16.76
N PHE A 183 -18.65 -4.97 -16.31
CA PHE A 183 -18.74 -4.57 -14.91
C PHE A 183 -20.11 -3.98 -14.59
N ASP A 184 -20.71 -3.23 -15.53
CA ASP A 184 -22.05 -2.65 -15.42
C ASP A 184 -23.15 -3.73 -15.24
N GLN A 185 -22.87 -4.95 -15.73
CA GLN A 185 -23.76 -6.10 -15.64
C GLN A 185 -23.71 -6.81 -14.28
N ILE A 186 -22.78 -6.44 -13.38
CA ILE A 186 -22.64 -7.06 -12.05
C ILE A 186 -23.68 -6.44 -11.10
N PRO A 187 -24.68 -7.19 -10.59
CA PRO A 187 -25.71 -6.62 -9.75
C PRO A 187 -25.14 -6.02 -8.46
N THR A 188 -25.52 -4.77 -8.15
CA THR A 188 -25.03 -4.02 -6.99
C THR A 188 -25.40 -4.67 -5.65
N TRP A 189 -26.51 -5.42 -5.57
CA TRP A 189 -26.89 -6.15 -4.35
C TRP A 189 -25.94 -7.32 -4.03
N LYS A 190 -25.23 -7.87 -5.03
CA LYS A 190 -24.13 -8.84 -4.82
C LYS A 190 -22.85 -8.16 -4.35
N CYS A 191 -22.80 -6.82 -4.39
CA CYS A 191 -21.60 -6.03 -4.24
C CYS A 191 -21.87 -4.83 -3.30
N ARG A 192 -21.96 -5.10 -1.99
CA ARG A 192 -22.35 -4.09 -0.97
C ARG A 192 -21.37 -2.91 -0.79
N PHE A 193 -20.15 -3.00 -1.33
CA PHE A 193 -19.10 -2.03 -1.08
C PHE A 193 -18.48 -1.50 -2.37
N PHE A 194 -19.32 -0.95 -3.25
CA PHE A 194 -18.87 0.06 -4.21
C PHE A 194 -20.06 0.75 -4.90
N SER A 195 -20.14 2.07 -4.77
CA SER A 195 -20.81 2.92 -5.77
C SER A 195 -19.78 3.20 -6.87
N HIS A 196 -19.79 2.45 -7.97
CA HIS A 196 -18.84 2.71 -9.06
C HIS A 196 -19.32 3.95 -9.81
N SER A 197 -18.47 4.97 -9.88
CA SER A 197 -18.62 6.03 -10.87
C SER A 197 -18.06 5.48 -12.18
N HIS A 198 -18.95 5.02 -13.05
CA HIS A 198 -18.63 4.77 -14.44
C HIS A 198 -18.42 6.12 -15.12
N SER A 199 -17.40 6.25 -15.96
CA SER A 199 -17.10 7.49 -16.71
C SER A 199 -18.17 7.83 -17.77
N ARG A 200 -19.40 7.30 -17.66
CA ARG A 200 -20.57 7.58 -18.51
C ARG A 200 -21.76 8.14 -17.74
N TYR A 201 -21.52 8.95 -16.71
CA TYR A 201 -22.56 9.80 -16.10
C TYR A 201 -21.98 11.20 -15.77
N HIS A 202 -21.40 11.84 -16.77
CA HIS A 202 -21.29 13.30 -16.82
C HIS A 202 -21.94 13.78 -18.11
N ASN A 203 -23.27 13.78 -18.11
CA ASN A 203 -24.01 14.83 -18.81
C ASN A 203 -25.36 15.02 -18.11
N ASN A 204 -25.64 16.28 -17.82
CA ASN A 204 -26.89 16.85 -17.30
C ASN A 204 -27.17 16.60 -15.81
N HIS A 205 -26.50 17.39 -14.98
CA HIS A 205 -27.17 18.32 -14.06
C HIS A 205 -26.15 19.34 -13.55
N GLN A 206 -26.00 20.45 -14.29
CA GLN A 206 -25.46 21.69 -13.75
C GLN A 206 -26.59 22.42 -13.01
N HIS A 207 -26.25 22.96 -11.83
CA HIS A 207 -26.86 24.07 -11.05
C HIS A 207 -26.73 23.67 -9.57
N GLN A 208 -25.96 24.28 -8.69
CA GLN A 208 -25.24 25.54 -8.56
C GLN A 208 -24.01 25.20 -7.70
N GLN A 209 -22.81 25.70 -7.93
CA GLN A 209 -22.39 27.03 -7.51
C GLN A 209 -21.24 27.55 -8.38
N HIS A 210 -21.38 28.85 -8.66
CA HIS A 210 -20.54 29.77 -9.42
C HIS A 210 -19.04 29.71 -9.12
N GLN A 211 -18.24 29.68 -10.19
CA GLN A 211 -17.44 30.79 -10.75
C GLN A 211 -16.07 30.93 -10.10
N GLN A 212 -15.06 30.41 -10.80
CA GLN A 212 -14.01 31.25 -11.36
C GLN A 212 -13.29 30.43 -12.44
N ALA A 213 -13.42 30.92 -13.67
CA ALA A 213 -12.57 30.51 -14.77
C ALA A 213 -11.19 31.13 -14.54
N ASP A 214 -10.14 30.32 -14.63
CA ASP A 214 -8.84 30.79 -15.06
C ASP A 214 -8.18 29.72 -15.92
N THR A 215 -7.88 30.13 -17.14
CA THR A 215 -7.16 29.39 -18.17
C THR A 215 -5.78 28.95 -17.68
N ALA A 216 -5.49 27.65 -17.67
CA ALA A 216 -4.12 27.15 -17.55
C ALA A 216 -3.90 25.96 -18.50
N ARG A 217 -3.00 26.18 -19.47
CA ARG A 217 -2.47 25.17 -20.39
C ARG A 217 -1.94 23.94 -19.63
N GLU A 218 -2.17 22.77 -20.20
CA GLU A 218 -1.55 21.50 -19.83
C GLU A 218 -0.02 21.65 -19.63
N PRO A 219 0.57 21.26 -18.48
CA PRO A 219 2.01 21.31 -18.32
C PRO A 219 2.64 20.13 -19.07
N ARG A 220 3.43 20.44 -20.10
CA ARG A 220 4.33 19.47 -20.75
C ARG A 220 5.21 18.79 -19.70
N ARG A 221 5.21 17.46 -19.67
CA ARG A 221 6.10 16.65 -18.83
C ARG A 221 7.56 17.00 -19.13
N ARG A 222 8.24 17.59 -18.15
CA ARG A 222 9.70 17.79 -18.18
C ARG A 222 10.41 16.44 -18.01
N ARG A 223 11.36 16.12 -18.89
CA ARG A 223 12.24 14.96 -18.71
C ARG A 223 13.13 15.20 -17.49
N VAL A 224 13.22 14.20 -16.61
CA VAL A 224 14.13 14.18 -15.47
C VAL A 224 15.56 14.24 -15.99
N THR A 225 16.34 15.20 -15.48
CA THR A 225 17.72 15.46 -15.89
C THR A 225 18.70 14.87 -14.87
N ALA A 226 19.98 14.73 -15.26
CA ALA A 226 21.04 14.29 -14.34
C ALA A 226 21.20 15.22 -13.11
N LEU A 227 20.81 16.49 -13.23
CA LEU A 227 20.83 17.45 -12.13
C LEU A 227 19.72 17.16 -11.10
N ASP A 228 18.56 16.67 -11.53
CA ASP A 228 17.44 16.29 -10.66
C ASP A 228 17.78 15.04 -9.83
N VAL A 229 18.52 14.09 -10.41
CA VAL A 229 19.03 12.90 -9.72
C VAL A 229 20.06 13.29 -8.65
N LYS A 230 21.00 14.19 -8.97
CA LYS A 230 22.01 14.69 -8.03
C LYS A 230 21.40 15.45 -6.85
N LYS A 231 20.29 16.17 -7.08
CA LYS A 231 19.55 16.89 -6.04
C LYS A 231 18.79 15.93 -5.11
N LEU A 232 18.30 14.82 -5.64
CA LEU A 232 17.73 13.69 -4.88
C LEU A 232 18.79 12.97 -4.03
N GLU A 233 19.98 12.73 -4.58
CA GLU A 233 21.11 12.14 -3.84
C GLU A 233 21.60 13.03 -2.69
N GLN A 234 21.65 14.35 -2.90
CA GLN A 234 21.96 15.32 -1.82
C GLN A 234 20.89 15.30 -0.72
N LEU A 235 19.60 15.24 -1.06
CA LEU A 235 18.51 15.16 -0.07
C LEU A 235 18.55 13.85 0.75
N LEU A 236 19.01 12.75 0.14
CA LEU A 236 19.21 11.48 0.83
C LEU A 236 20.44 11.50 1.75
N ASN A 237 21.49 12.26 1.39
CA ASN A 237 22.72 12.39 2.20
C ASN A 237 22.60 13.35 3.39
N VAL A 238 21.60 14.23 3.44
CA VAL A 238 21.34 15.08 4.62
C VAL A 238 20.86 14.24 5.81
N GLY A 239 20.24 13.07 5.57
CA GLY A 239 19.84 12.13 6.63
C GLY A 239 21.01 11.36 7.27
N ALA A 240 22.12 11.16 6.54
CA ALA A 240 23.28 10.42 7.04
C ALA A 240 24.20 11.27 7.93
N ALA A 241 24.18 12.60 7.79
CA ALA A 241 24.97 13.50 8.63
C ALA A 241 24.39 13.67 10.05
N ALA A 242 23.09 13.46 10.23
CA ALA A 242 22.44 13.54 11.55
C ALA A 242 22.76 12.34 12.46
N GLN A 243 23.24 11.21 11.92
CA GLN A 243 23.63 10.04 12.71
C GLN A 243 25.08 10.09 13.23
N ARG A 244 25.91 11.05 12.81
CA ARG A 244 27.31 11.17 13.28
C ARG A 244 27.51 12.07 14.51
N ARG A 245 26.46 12.73 15.02
CA ARG A 245 26.56 13.65 16.18
C ARG A 245 25.99 13.11 17.51
N ILE A 246 25.62 11.83 17.58
CA ILE A 246 25.09 11.22 18.83
C ILE A 246 26.04 10.14 19.39
N GLY A 247 27.25 9.99 18.83
CA GLY A 247 28.20 8.93 19.20
C GLY A 247 29.50 9.37 19.87
N GLN A 248 29.60 10.58 20.43
CA GLN A 248 30.85 11.08 21.05
C GLN A 248 30.73 11.68 22.45
N GLU A 249 29.62 11.45 23.16
CA GLU A 249 29.56 11.66 24.61
C GLU A 249 29.14 10.33 25.26
N ILE A 250 30.13 9.50 25.58
CA ILE A 250 30.24 8.50 26.64
C ILE A 250 31.54 7.74 26.31
N LEU A 251 32.64 8.30 26.80
CA LEU A 251 33.83 7.64 27.33
C LEU A 251 34.70 8.73 27.96
#